data_AF-A0A534NM87-F1
#
_entry.id   AF-A0A534NM87-F1
#
_cell.length_a   1.000
_cell.length_b   1.000
_cell.length_c   1.000
_cell.angle_alpha   90.00
_cell.angle_beta   90.00
_cell.angle_gamma   90.00
#
_symmetry.space_group_name_H-M   'P 1'
#
loop_
_entity.id
_entity.type
_entity.pdbx_description
1 polymer ?
#
loop_
_entity_poly.entity_id
_entity_poly.type
_entity_poly.pdbx_seq_one_letter_code
_entity_poly.pdbx_strand_id
1 'polypeptide(L)'
;MNVAQAIRTILHSGFAVALFAAGCGSSDFTLSSPDIANGAIQTEQVANVFGCTGGNVSPELRWSNPPSGTQSFAITVHDPDAPTGSGFWHWAVFNIPASARSLPKNAGSLSASLAPAGTIQGFTDFASNGYGGPCPPAGDPAHRYVFTIHALKVADLGLDNTAPGALVSFAAKGNAIASASFTANYGIQGPPTSHPPVPTAPGFTLASNTITSGTIPTPQVYNQFGCTGSNTSPELHWSTPPTGTRSLVLEVYDPDAPTDSGFWHWVVFNIPTTQTSFALNAGAPGGLTGGAVQGVNDYGKTGYGGPCPPAGAPAHHHQFTLYALKVANLKDPAVAGIPDNATGALVGFVTRANAIAQATFTATYGR
;
A
#
# COMPACT_ATOMS: atom_id res chain seq x y z
N MET A 1 66.63 -13.16 23.79
CA MET A 1 68.08 -12.87 23.86
C MET A 1 68.68 -13.08 22.47
N ASN A 2 69.43 -12.06 22.02
CA ASN A 2 70.06 -11.84 20.71
C ASN A 2 70.64 -13.07 19.99
N VAL A 3 70.66 -13.03 18.66
CA VAL A 3 71.91 -12.92 17.87
C VAL A 3 71.63 -12.21 16.54
N ALA A 4 72.41 -11.16 16.25
CA ALA A 4 72.53 -10.51 14.95
C ALA A 4 73.82 -10.97 14.27
N GLN A 5 73.74 -11.37 12.98
CA GLN A 5 74.75 -11.35 11.89
C GLN A 5 74.24 -12.33 10.81
N ALA A 6 74.29 -12.11 9.50
CA ALA A 6 75.28 -11.40 8.70
C ALA A 6 74.70 -10.89 7.35
N ILE A 7 75.36 -9.87 6.79
CA ILE A 7 75.13 -9.24 5.49
C ILE A 7 76.09 -9.84 4.44
N ARG A 8 75.60 -10.08 3.20
CA ARG A 8 76.26 -10.15 1.86
C ARG A 8 75.36 -11.01 0.93
N THR A 9 74.98 -10.73 -0.32
CA THR A 9 75.52 -9.93 -1.43
C THR A 9 74.40 -9.71 -2.49
N ILE A 10 74.55 -8.66 -3.29
CA ILE A 10 73.75 -8.13 -4.41
C ILE A 10 73.57 -9.13 -5.58
N LEU A 11 72.40 -9.18 -6.25
CA LEU A 11 72.23 -9.10 -7.74
C LEU A 11 70.77 -9.30 -8.20
N HIS A 12 70.21 -8.22 -8.77
CA HIS A 12 69.24 -8.13 -9.87
C HIS A 12 68.20 -9.25 -10.05
N SER A 13 66.97 -8.97 -9.62
CA SER A 13 65.75 -9.41 -10.30
C SER A 13 64.64 -8.41 -10.00
N GLY A 14 64.29 -7.60 -10.99
CA GLY A 14 63.14 -6.70 -10.92
C GLY A 14 61.87 -7.52 -10.79
N PHE A 15 61.33 -7.62 -9.58
CA PHE A 15 60.00 -8.15 -9.37
C PHE A 15 59.02 -7.01 -9.59
N ALA A 16 58.35 -7.02 -10.74
CA ALA A 16 57.22 -6.15 -10.99
C ALA A 16 56.15 -6.45 -9.93
N VAL A 17 55.92 -5.49 -9.03
CA VAL A 17 54.73 -5.51 -8.18
C VAL A 17 53.55 -5.24 -9.11
N ALA A 18 52.88 -6.30 -9.56
CA ALA A 18 51.55 -6.19 -10.12
C ALA A 18 50.62 -5.77 -8.97
N LEU A 19 50.34 -4.47 -8.88
CA LEU A 19 49.19 -3.95 -8.17
C LEU A 19 47.95 -4.53 -8.88
N PHE A 20 47.48 -5.69 -8.41
CA PHE A 20 46.09 -6.07 -8.64
C PHE A 20 45.25 -5.09 -7.83
N ALA A 21 44.81 -4.02 -8.49
CA ALA A 21 43.61 -3.33 -8.07
C ALA A 21 42.46 -4.34 -8.21
N ALA A 22 42.16 -5.05 -7.12
CA ALA A 22 40.88 -5.71 -6.98
C ALA A 22 39.84 -4.58 -6.94
N GLY A 23 39.40 -4.16 -8.13
CA GLY A 23 38.20 -3.37 -8.28
C GLY A 23 37.05 -4.23 -7.77
N CYS A 24 36.73 -4.10 -6.49
CA CYS A 24 35.45 -4.54 -5.95
C CYS A 24 34.41 -3.55 -6.50
N GLY A 25 34.10 -3.70 -7.79
CA GLY A 25 32.89 -3.13 -8.35
C GLY A 25 31.74 -3.92 -7.77
N SER A 26 31.20 -3.46 -6.63
CA SER A 26 29.85 -3.83 -6.25
C SER A 26 28.96 -3.37 -7.39
N SER A 27 28.56 -4.30 -8.26
CA SER A 27 27.57 -4.02 -9.27
C SER A 27 26.25 -3.78 -8.54
N ASP A 28 25.75 -2.55 -8.57
CA ASP A 28 24.55 -2.17 -7.83
C ASP A 28 23.36 -3.09 -8.17
N PHE A 29 22.54 -3.41 -7.16
CA PHE A 29 21.26 -4.08 -7.36
C PHE A 29 20.33 -3.12 -8.12
N THR A 30 19.83 -3.53 -9.28
CA THR A 30 19.07 -2.64 -10.17
C THR A 30 17.72 -3.22 -10.54
N LEU A 31 16.78 -2.34 -10.89
CA LEU A 31 15.50 -2.66 -11.50
C LEU A 31 15.31 -1.78 -12.74
N SER A 32 14.86 -2.36 -13.85
CA SER A 32 14.59 -1.66 -15.09
C SER A 32 13.46 -2.31 -15.87
N SER A 33 12.93 -1.60 -16.87
CA SER A 33 11.96 -2.13 -17.80
C SER A 33 12.28 -1.69 -19.23
N PRO A 34 12.42 -2.62 -20.20
CA PRO A 34 12.57 -2.25 -21.61
C PRO A 34 11.29 -1.61 -22.17
N ASP A 35 10.12 -1.93 -21.61
CA ASP A 35 8.84 -1.33 -22.01
C ASP A 35 8.66 0.10 -21.48
N ILE A 36 9.51 0.53 -20.53
CA ILE A 36 9.51 1.87 -19.92
C ILE A 36 10.92 2.49 -20.03
N ALA A 37 11.46 2.56 -21.25
CA ALA A 37 12.84 2.97 -21.48
C ALA A 37 13.16 4.45 -21.11
N ASN A 38 12.15 5.33 -21.05
CA ASN A 38 12.33 6.78 -20.83
C ASN A 38 11.52 7.30 -19.63
N GLY A 39 11.21 6.44 -18.65
CA GLY A 39 10.43 6.85 -17.47
C GLY A 39 9.01 7.31 -17.80
N ALA A 40 8.43 6.85 -18.91
CA ALA A 40 7.08 7.16 -19.35
C ALA A 40 6.30 5.88 -19.61
N ILE A 41 5.14 5.75 -18.96
CA ILE A 41 4.20 4.66 -19.19
C ILE A 41 3.64 4.78 -20.61
N GLN A 42 3.58 3.65 -21.33
CA GLN A 42 2.97 3.58 -22.66
C GLN A 42 1.50 3.16 -22.57
N THR A 43 0.71 3.47 -23.60
CA THR A 43 -0.73 3.11 -23.66
C THR A 43 -0.98 1.61 -23.44
N GLU A 44 -0.03 0.75 -23.79
CA GLU A 44 -0.11 -0.70 -23.55
C GLU A 44 -0.22 -1.03 -22.04
N GLN A 45 0.45 -0.28 -21.17
CA GLN A 45 0.45 -0.45 -19.72
C GLN A 45 -0.73 0.27 -19.03
N VAL A 46 -1.37 1.24 -19.68
CA VAL A 46 -2.51 2.00 -19.13
C VAL A 46 -3.70 1.08 -18.90
N ALA A 47 -4.49 1.32 -17.85
CA ALA A 47 -5.66 0.50 -17.54
C ALA A 47 -6.75 0.60 -18.63
N ASN A 48 -7.66 -0.38 -18.63
CA ASN A 48 -8.85 -0.43 -19.49
C ASN A 48 -10.16 -0.34 -18.70
N VAL A 49 -10.09 0.22 -17.49
CA VAL A 49 -11.20 0.45 -16.57
C VAL A 49 -11.25 1.94 -16.18
N PHE A 50 -12.29 2.35 -15.45
CA PHE A 50 -12.47 3.72 -14.96
C PHE A 50 -12.44 4.81 -16.06
N GLY A 51 -12.83 4.45 -17.28
CA GLY A 51 -12.82 5.35 -18.45
C GLY A 51 -11.52 5.36 -19.23
N CYS A 52 -10.45 4.72 -18.75
CA CYS A 52 -9.24 4.48 -19.53
C CYS A 52 -9.43 3.31 -20.51
N THR A 53 -8.65 3.31 -21.60
CA THR A 53 -8.78 2.38 -22.75
C THR A 53 -7.44 1.77 -23.18
N GLY A 54 -6.47 1.71 -22.26
CA GLY A 54 -5.17 1.11 -22.51
C GLY A 54 -5.20 -0.42 -22.62
N GLY A 55 -4.02 -1.03 -22.71
CA GLY A 55 -3.90 -2.50 -22.82
C GLY A 55 -4.02 -3.24 -21.48
N ASN A 56 -3.81 -2.56 -20.36
CA ASN A 56 -3.68 -3.12 -19.02
C ASN A 56 -2.64 -4.27 -18.94
N VAL A 57 -1.56 -4.16 -19.72
CA VAL A 57 -0.50 -5.16 -19.79
C VAL A 57 0.66 -4.75 -18.91
N SER A 58 0.98 -5.54 -17.88
CA SER A 58 2.12 -5.26 -17.02
C SER A 58 3.43 -5.20 -17.84
N PRO A 59 4.32 -4.22 -17.60
CA PRO A 59 5.58 -4.15 -18.32
C PRO A 59 6.48 -5.35 -17.98
N GLU A 60 7.40 -5.70 -18.87
CA GLU A 60 8.52 -6.54 -18.52
C GLU A 60 9.39 -5.84 -17.48
N LEU A 61 9.77 -6.54 -16.42
CA LEU A 61 10.68 -6.04 -15.39
C LEU A 61 11.92 -6.91 -15.37
N ARG A 62 13.10 -6.29 -15.31
CA ARG A 62 14.41 -6.96 -15.24
C ARG A 62 15.22 -6.41 -14.08
N TRP A 63 15.90 -7.30 -13.36
CA TRP A 63 16.81 -6.93 -12.29
C TRP A 63 18.14 -7.67 -12.38
N SER A 64 19.21 -7.00 -11.96
CA SER A 64 20.56 -7.56 -11.96
C SER A 64 21.21 -7.39 -10.58
N ASN A 65 22.20 -8.24 -10.31
CA ASN A 65 23.07 -8.16 -9.13
C ASN A 65 22.32 -8.19 -7.78
N PRO A 66 21.40 -9.14 -7.55
CA PRO A 66 20.81 -9.28 -6.22
C PRO A 66 21.89 -9.59 -5.19
N PRO A 67 21.80 -9.03 -3.97
CA PRO A 67 22.79 -9.25 -2.92
C PRO A 67 22.87 -10.73 -2.52
N SER A 68 24.05 -11.16 -2.06
CA SER A 68 24.24 -12.49 -1.49
C SER A 68 23.26 -12.74 -0.34
N GLY A 69 22.68 -13.95 -0.28
CA GLY A 69 21.69 -14.31 0.74
C GLY A 69 20.23 -14.03 0.34
N THR A 70 19.99 -13.49 -0.87
CA THR A 70 18.63 -13.36 -1.41
C THR A 70 17.97 -14.73 -1.57
N GLN A 71 16.80 -14.92 -0.96
CA GLN A 71 16.01 -16.15 -1.01
C GLN A 71 14.70 -16.01 -1.81
N SER A 72 14.17 -14.79 -1.93
CA SER A 72 13.06 -14.45 -2.82
C SER A 72 13.08 -12.97 -3.19
N PHE A 73 12.20 -12.56 -4.10
CA PHE A 73 11.92 -11.15 -4.39
C PHE A 73 10.46 -10.80 -4.16
N ALA A 74 10.23 -9.52 -3.86
CA ALA A 74 8.92 -8.88 -3.96
C ALA A 74 9.03 -7.63 -4.84
N ILE A 75 8.02 -7.38 -5.67
CA ILE A 75 7.89 -6.17 -6.48
C ILE A 75 6.55 -5.51 -6.14
N THR A 76 6.59 -4.19 -5.99
CA THR A 76 5.40 -3.36 -5.85
C THR A 76 5.39 -2.24 -6.89
N VAL A 77 4.18 -1.82 -7.27
CA VAL A 77 3.94 -0.63 -8.10
C VAL A 77 2.95 0.25 -7.36
N HIS A 78 3.40 1.44 -6.97
CA HIS A 78 2.61 2.40 -6.18
C HIS A 78 2.54 3.75 -6.86
N ASP A 79 1.36 4.34 -6.87
CA ASP A 79 1.10 5.73 -7.25
C ASP A 79 0.88 6.56 -5.98
N PRO A 80 1.89 7.31 -5.50
CA PRO A 80 1.75 8.17 -4.33
C PRO A 80 0.94 9.45 -4.61
N ASP A 81 0.66 9.77 -5.88
CA ASP A 81 0.00 11.01 -6.29
C ASP A 81 -1.51 10.84 -6.41
N ALA A 82 -2.02 9.60 -6.40
CA ALA A 82 -3.45 9.33 -6.42
C ALA A 82 -4.18 10.01 -5.23
N PRO A 83 -5.31 10.73 -5.47
CA PRO A 83 -6.01 11.53 -4.46
C PRO A 83 -6.89 10.68 -3.52
N THR A 84 -6.30 9.63 -2.97
CA THR A 84 -6.93 8.60 -2.13
C THR A 84 -6.54 8.73 -0.65
N GLY A 85 -5.73 9.73 -0.28
CA GLY A 85 -5.16 9.83 1.07
C GLY A 85 -4.04 8.84 1.38
N SER A 86 -3.90 7.77 0.57
CA SER A 86 -2.90 6.70 0.73
C SER A 86 -2.09 6.41 -0.56
N GLY A 87 -2.32 7.15 -1.63
CA GLY A 87 -1.89 6.73 -2.97
C GLY A 87 -2.65 5.49 -3.46
N PHE A 88 -2.11 4.78 -4.45
CA PHE A 88 -2.79 3.63 -5.08
C PHE A 88 -1.81 2.50 -5.40
N TRP A 89 -2.08 1.30 -4.90
CA TRP A 89 -1.31 0.09 -5.21
C TRP A 89 -1.80 -0.52 -6.53
N HIS A 90 -0.96 -0.44 -7.55
CA HIS A 90 -1.23 -0.93 -8.91
C HIS A 90 -0.80 -2.38 -9.11
N TRP A 91 0.18 -2.85 -8.34
CA TRP A 91 0.64 -4.22 -8.38
C TRP A 91 1.42 -4.57 -7.12
N ALA A 92 1.20 -5.77 -6.58
CA ALA A 92 2.00 -6.36 -5.52
C ALA A 92 2.25 -7.82 -5.88
N VAL A 93 3.50 -8.21 -6.06
CA VAL A 93 3.89 -9.55 -6.48
C VAL A 93 5.08 -10.02 -5.64
N PHE A 94 4.99 -11.20 -5.03
CA PHE A 94 5.94 -11.62 -4.00
C PHE A 94 6.17 -13.13 -4.02
N ASN A 95 7.12 -13.59 -3.19
CA ASN A 95 7.65 -14.94 -3.19
C ASN A 95 8.21 -15.35 -4.58
N ILE A 96 8.70 -14.37 -5.34
CA ILE A 96 9.36 -14.62 -6.62
C ILE A 96 10.66 -15.39 -6.33
N PRO A 97 10.94 -16.53 -6.98
CA PRO A 97 12.13 -17.34 -6.68
C PRO A 97 13.45 -16.57 -6.81
N ALA A 98 14.41 -16.80 -5.92
CA ALA A 98 15.74 -16.17 -5.95
C ALA A 98 16.51 -16.34 -7.27
N SER A 99 16.20 -17.38 -8.05
CA SER A 99 16.81 -17.62 -9.37
C SER A 99 16.25 -16.74 -10.48
N ALA A 100 15.06 -16.14 -10.30
CA ALA A 100 14.45 -15.27 -11.29
C ALA A 100 15.25 -13.97 -11.45
N ARG A 101 15.32 -13.46 -12.68
CA ARG A 101 15.96 -12.18 -13.04
C ARG A 101 15.04 -11.25 -13.81
N SER A 102 13.80 -11.68 -14.04
CA SER A 102 12.79 -10.91 -14.73
C SER A 102 11.38 -11.40 -14.43
N LEU A 103 10.42 -10.51 -14.58
CA LEU A 103 9.02 -10.84 -14.84
C LEU A 103 8.74 -10.52 -16.32
N PRO A 104 8.27 -11.49 -17.13
CA PRO A 104 7.92 -11.23 -18.51
C PRO A 104 6.85 -10.14 -18.64
N LYS A 105 6.80 -9.47 -19.80
CA LYS A 105 5.64 -8.66 -20.17
C LYS A 105 4.35 -9.46 -19.95
N ASN A 106 3.34 -8.79 -19.41
CA ASN A 106 2.04 -9.38 -19.06
C ASN A 106 2.06 -10.43 -17.93
N ALA A 107 3.15 -10.58 -17.16
CA ALA A 107 3.18 -11.45 -15.98
C ALA A 107 2.15 -11.07 -14.91
N GLY A 108 1.68 -9.82 -14.88
CA GLY A 108 0.61 -9.34 -14.02
C GLY A 108 -0.78 -9.90 -14.34
N SER A 109 -0.94 -10.58 -15.48
CA SER A 109 -2.20 -11.24 -15.85
C SER A 109 -2.27 -12.65 -15.27
N LEU A 110 -3.26 -12.89 -14.40
CA LEU A 110 -3.51 -14.21 -13.82
C LEU A 110 -3.92 -15.26 -14.86
N SER A 111 -4.63 -14.85 -15.91
CA SER A 111 -5.05 -15.76 -16.98
C SER A 111 -3.89 -16.14 -17.90
N ALA A 112 -2.93 -15.23 -18.11
CA ALA A 112 -1.74 -15.52 -18.89
C ALA A 112 -0.75 -16.43 -18.14
N SER A 113 -0.76 -16.40 -16.80
CA SER A 113 0.03 -17.30 -15.93
C SER A 113 1.53 -17.31 -16.28
N LEU A 114 2.09 -16.14 -16.60
CA LEU A 114 3.49 -15.98 -17.04
C LEU A 114 4.48 -15.71 -15.89
N ALA A 115 4.00 -15.45 -14.68
CA ALA A 115 4.86 -15.27 -13.52
C ALA A 115 5.60 -16.58 -13.17
N PRO A 116 6.85 -16.53 -12.68
CA PRO A 116 7.59 -17.71 -12.27
C PRO A 116 6.80 -18.56 -11.24
N ALA A 117 6.95 -19.88 -11.30
CA ALA A 117 6.29 -20.78 -10.35
C ALA A 117 6.61 -20.41 -8.89
N GLY A 118 5.60 -20.46 -8.01
CA GLY A 118 5.70 -20.03 -6.61
C GLY A 118 5.46 -18.54 -6.38
N THR A 119 5.42 -17.72 -7.43
CA THR A 119 5.08 -16.29 -7.33
C THR A 119 3.61 -16.10 -6.98
N ILE A 120 3.34 -15.22 -6.01
CA ILE A 120 1.98 -14.83 -5.60
C ILE A 120 1.71 -13.40 -6.05
N GLN A 121 0.51 -13.16 -6.60
CA GLN A 121 0.04 -11.81 -6.92
C GLN A 121 -0.98 -11.38 -5.87
N GLY A 122 -0.64 -10.35 -5.10
CA GLY A 122 -1.44 -9.79 -4.01
C GLY A 122 -2.65 -9.00 -4.50
N PHE A 123 -3.45 -8.53 -3.55
CA PHE A 123 -4.67 -7.77 -3.80
C PHE A 123 -4.33 -6.28 -3.99
N THR A 124 -4.94 -5.65 -4.99
CA THR A 124 -4.66 -4.26 -5.37
C THR A 124 -5.83 -3.35 -5.07
N ASP A 125 -5.61 -2.03 -5.18
CA ASP A 125 -6.67 -1.04 -4.98
C ASP A 125 -7.71 -1.03 -6.12
N PHE A 126 -7.51 -1.81 -7.18
CA PHE A 126 -8.56 -2.15 -8.16
C PHE A 126 -9.60 -3.14 -7.63
N ALA A 127 -9.50 -3.54 -6.35
CA ALA A 127 -10.29 -4.61 -5.75
C ALA A 127 -10.12 -5.97 -6.44
N SER A 128 -8.93 -6.21 -6.99
CA SER A 128 -8.57 -7.44 -7.70
C SER A 128 -7.10 -7.79 -7.52
N ASN A 129 -6.76 -9.05 -7.77
CA ASN A 129 -5.38 -9.51 -7.86
C ASN A 129 -4.78 -9.23 -9.24
N GLY A 130 -3.46 -9.10 -9.30
CA GLY A 130 -2.73 -8.89 -10.55
C GLY A 130 -2.33 -7.44 -10.78
N TYR A 131 -1.92 -7.13 -12.01
CA TYR A 131 -1.57 -5.76 -12.41
C TYR A 131 -2.81 -4.97 -12.84
N GLY A 132 -2.95 -3.75 -12.33
CA GLY A 132 -3.82 -2.73 -12.87
C GLY A 132 -3.02 -1.51 -13.31
N GLY A 133 -3.23 -1.05 -14.54
CA GLY A 133 -2.49 0.04 -15.16
C GLY A 133 -2.82 1.42 -14.61
N PRO A 134 -2.03 2.45 -14.95
CA PRO A 134 -2.35 3.85 -14.68
C PRO A 134 -3.72 4.27 -15.22
N CYS A 135 -4.45 5.06 -14.44
CA CYS A 135 -5.66 5.78 -14.88
C CYS A 135 -5.91 7.02 -13.98
N PRO A 136 -5.01 8.02 -14.00
CA PRO A 136 -5.13 9.19 -13.15
C PRO A 136 -6.28 10.09 -13.64
N PRO A 137 -6.85 10.97 -12.78
CA PRO A 137 -7.85 11.94 -13.20
C PRO A 137 -7.35 12.82 -14.35
N ALA A 138 -8.22 13.11 -15.31
CA ALA A 138 -7.89 14.02 -16.41
C ALA A 138 -7.61 15.43 -15.86
N GLY A 139 -6.51 16.03 -16.30
CA GLY A 139 -6.10 17.37 -15.88
C GLY A 139 -5.31 17.45 -14.57
N ASP A 140 -5.05 16.32 -13.90
CA ASP A 140 -4.03 16.26 -12.86
C ASP A 140 -2.62 16.43 -13.49
N PRO A 141 -1.62 16.89 -12.72
CA PRO A 141 -0.21 16.70 -13.08
C PRO A 141 0.05 15.22 -13.42
N ALA A 142 1.10 14.94 -14.20
CA ALA A 142 1.46 13.54 -14.43
C ALA A 142 1.79 12.86 -13.08
N HIS A 143 1.09 11.76 -12.79
CA HIS A 143 1.33 10.94 -11.61
C HIS A 143 2.61 10.12 -11.78
N ARG A 144 3.28 9.85 -10.66
CA ARG A 144 4.43 8.97 -10.55
C ARG A 144 3.95 7.55 -10.27
N TYR A 145 4.52 6.59 -10.98
CA TYR A 145 4.33 5.16 -10.74
C TYR A 145 5.69 4.60 -10.33
N VAL A 146 5.82 4.30 -9.04
CA VAL A 146 7.07 3.85 -8.43
C VAL A 146 7.12 2.33 -8.45
N PHE A 147 8.01 1.79 -9.28
CA PHE A 147 8.29 0.36 -9.35
C PHE A 147 9.43 0.08 -8.38
N THR A 148 9.19 -0.77 -7.37
CA THR A 148 10.20 -1.14 -6.37
C THR A 148 10.37 -2.64 -6.36
N ILE A 149 11.62 -3.12 -6.35
CA ILE A 149 11.97 -4.51 -6.06
C ILE A 149 12.71 -4.59 -4.73
N HIS A 150 12.36 -5.59 -3.93
CA HIS A 150 13.05 -5.95 -2.71
C HIS A 150 13.69 -7.33 -2.88
N ALA A 151 14.98 -7.43 -2.57
CA ALA A 151 15.67 -8.71 -2.41
C ALA A 151 15.54 -9.17 -0.96
N LEU A 152 14.91 -10.32 -0.72
CA LEU A 152 14.45 -10.72 0.62
C LEU A 152 15.34 -11.81 1.23
N LYS A 153 15.54 -11.74 2.55
CA LYS A 153 16.27 -12.75 3.35
C LYS A 153 15.47 -14.01 3.68
N VAL A 154 14.23 -14.09 3.20
CA VAL A 154 13.32 -15.23 3.41
C VAL A 154 12.79 -15.70 2.05
N ALA A 155 12.54 -17.00 1.91
CA ALA A 155 11.97 -17.57 0.69
C ALA A 155 10.44 -17.31 0.59
N ASP A 156 9.79 -17.13 1.74
CA ASP A 156 8.34 -16.95 1.86
C ASP A 156 8.05 -15.83 2.87
N LEU A 157 7.23 -14.85 2.48
CA LEU A 157 6.75 -13.77 3.34
C LEU A 157 5.66 -14.22 4.34
N GLY A 158 5.10 -15.42 4.18
CA GLY A 158 3.99 -15.92 5.00
C GLY A 158 2.66 -15.21 4.70
N LEU A 159 2.52 -14.70 3.48
CA LEU A 159 1.32 -14.01 2.99
C LEU A 159 0.65 -14.83 1.89
N ASP A 160 -0.66 -14.66 1.72
CA ASP A 160 -1.44 -15.24 0.62
C ASP A 160 -1.89 -14.16 -0.38
N ASN A 161 -2.62 -14.57 -1.42
CA ASN A 161 -3.10 -13.64 -2.44
C ASN A 161 -4.14 -12.63 -1.93
N THR A 162 -4.62 -12.72 -0.69
CA THR A 162 -5.51 -11.71 -0.11
C THR A 162 -4.75 -10.51 0.45
N ALA A 163 -3.41 -10.60 0.57
CA ALA A 163 -2.57 -9.54 1.11
C ALA A 163 -2.60 -8.27 0.23
N PRO A 164 -3.03 -7.12 0.76
CA PRO A 164 -3.00 -5.84 0.07
C PRO A 164 -1.58 -5.29 -0.07
N GLY A 165 -1.38 -4.35 -1.00
CA GLY A 165 -0.09 -3.74 -1.28
C GLY A 165 0.62 -3.18 -0.04
N ALA A 166 -0.11 -2.56 0.88
CA ALA A 166 0.45 -2.02 2.14
C ALA A 166 1.08 -3.11 3.02
N LEU A 167 0.41 -4.26 3.17
CA LEU A 167 0.91 -5.40 3.95
C LEU A 167 2.10 -6.08 3.25
N VAL A 168 2.05 -6.21 1.93
CA VAL A 168 3.18 -6.72 1.14
C VAL A 168 4.39 -5.80 1.27
N SER A 169 4.20 -4.48 1.16
CA SER A 169 5.26 -3.47 1.35
C SER A 169 5.88 -3.57 2.74
N PHE A 170 5.04 -3.63 3.78
CA PHE A 170 5.50 -3.81 5.17
C PHE A 170 6.36 -5.08 5.34
N ALA A 171 5.85 -6.22 4.91
CA ALA A 171 6.53 -7.51 5.05
C ALA A 171 7.83 -7.57 4.24
N ALA A 172 7.82 -7.01 3.02
CA ALA A 172 9.00 -6.93 2.16
C ALA A 172 10.09 -6.06 2.79
N LYS A 173 9.76 -4.85 3.28
CA LYS A 173 10.71 -3.96 3.96
C LYS A 173 11.34 -4.59 5.19
N GLY A 174 10.54 -5.26 6.03
CA GLY A 174 11.04 -5.96 7.23
C GLY A 174 12.01 -7.12 6.92
N ASN A 175 11.95 -7.66 5.70
CA ASN A 175 12.78 -8.78 5.26
C ASN A 175 13.81 -8.41 4.18
N ALA A 176 13.86 -7.16 3.74
CA ALA A 176 14.75 -6.73 2.66
C ALA A 176 16.22 -6.74 3.10
N ILE A 177 17.08 -7.24 2.21
CA ILE A 177 18.53 -7.11 2.26
C ILE A 177 18.95 -5.85 1.49
N ALA A 178 18.35 -5.65 0.31
CA ALA A 178 18.51 -4.48 -0.52
C ALA A 178 17.23 -4.23 -1.30
N SER A 179 17.08 -3.00 -1.81
CA SER A 179 15.97 -2.62 -2.68
C SER A 179 16.49 -1.78 -3.83
N ALA A 180 15.78 -1.81 -4.95
CA ALA A 180 16.02 -0.94 -6.10
C ALA A 180 14.68 -0.44 -6.62
N SER A 181 14.64 0.76 -7.20
CA SER A 181 13.42 1.31 -7.77
C SER A 181 13.69 2.19 -8.99
N PHE A 182 12.66 2.35 -9.81
CA PHE A 182 12.59 3.40 -10.82
C PHE A 182 11.18 4.00 -10.82
N THR A 183 11.06 5.23 -11.34
CA THR A 183 9.77 5.93 -11.45
C THR A 183 9.42 6.13 -12.92
N ALA A 184 8.17 5.84 -13.26
CA ALA A 184 7.58 6.16 -14.55
C ALA A 184 6.44 7.16 -14.36
N ASN A 185 6.22 8.06 -15.32
CA ASN A 185 5.15 9.04 -15.25
C ASN A 185 4.04 8.75 -16.26
N TYR A 186 2.80 9.07 -15.88
CA TYR A 186 1.64 9.07 -16.78
C TYR A 186 0.64 10.14 -16.36
N GLY A 187 -0.03 10.78 -17.32
CA GLY A 187 -1.07 11.77 -17.06
C GLY A 187 -2.06 11.82 -18.21
N ILE A 188 -3.30 12.18 -17.90
CA ILE A 188 -4.36 12.34 -18.90
C ILE A 188 -4.60 13.84 -19.11
N GLN A 189 -4.54 14.29 -20.36
CA GLN A 189 -4.78 15.70 -20.69
C GLN A 189 -6.23 16.09 -20.38
N GLY A 190 -6.42 17.26 -19.77
CA GLY A 190 -7.73 17.79 -19.42
C GLY A 190 -7.61 19.19 -18.81
N PRO A 191 -8.73 19.87 -18.54
CA PRO A 191 -8.74 21.10 -17.74
C PRO A 191 -8.10 20.82 -16.37
N PRO A 192 -7.30 21.75 -15.79
CA PRO A 192 -6.65 21.52 -14.50
C PRO A 192 -7.65 21.05 -13.44
N THR A 193 -7.35 19.90 -12.85
CA THR A 193 -8.14 19.30 -11.77
C THR A 193 -7.49 19.63 -10.43
N SER A 194 -8.32 19.87 -9.42
CA SER A 194 -7.86 20.08 -8.05
C SER A 194 -8.66 19.22 -7.09
N HIS A 195 -7.98 18.77 -6.03
CA HIS A 195 -8.54 17.88 -5.01
C HIS A 195 -8.52 18.60 -3.66
N PRO A 196 -9.47 19.52 -3.41
CA PRO A 196 -9.49 20.28 -2.16
C PRO A 196 -9.74 19.34 -0.96
N PRO A 197 -9.21 19.67 0.23
CA PRO A 197 -9.55 18.95 1.45
C PRO A 197 -11.06 18.98 1.71
N VAL A 198 -11.60 17.90 2.25
CA VAL A 198 -13.01 17.85 2.66
C VAL A 198 -13.21 18.83 3.82
N PRO A 199 -14.19 19.75 3.75
CA PRO A 199 -14.40 20.72 4.81
C PRO A 199 -14.96 20.07 6.08
N THR A 200 -14.77 20.73 7.22
CA THR A 200 -15.51 20.40 8.45
C THR A 200 -16.87 21.12 8.46
N ALA A 201 -17.83 20.60 9.23
CA ALA A 201 -19.12 21.26 9.43
C ALA A 201 -19.38 21.54 10.92
N PRO A 202 -19.78 22.77 11.30
CA PRO A 202 -20.13 23.06 12.69
C PRO A 202 -21.21 22.12 13.22
N GLY A 203 -20.97 21.53 14.40
CA GLY A 203 -21.89 20.59 15.03
C GLY A 203 -21.87 19.18 14.45
N PHE A 204 -21.10 18.91 13.39
CA PHE A 204 -20.85 17.55 12.90
C PHE A 204 -19.67 16.95 13.68
N THR A 205 -19.94 15.98 14.55
CA THR A 205 -18.95 15.38 15.45
C THR A 205 -18.91 13.87 15.34
N LEU A 206 -17.75 13.29 15.63
CA LEU A 206 -17.52 11.85 15.76
C LEU A 206 -16.76 11.63 17.08
N ALA A 207 -17.18 10.66 17.88
CA ALA A 207 -16.57 10.32 19.16
C ALA A 207 -16.73 8.83 19.49
N SER A 208 -16.10 8.41 20.58
CA SER A 208 -16.16 7.05 21.12
C SER A 208 -16.25 7.09 22.64
N ASN A 209 -17.15 6.30 23.22
CA ASN A 209 -17.12 6.04 24.66
C ASN A 209 -16.09 4.97 25.04
N THR A 210 -15.55 4.25 24.05
CA THR A 210 -14.49 3.26 24.25
C THR A 210 -13.11 3.93 24.32
N ILE A 211 -12.88 4.96 23.49
CA ILE A 211 -11.62 5.69 23.41
C ILE A 211 -11.79 7.08 24.04
N THR A 212 -11.59 7.18 25.36
CA THR A 212 -11.85 8.42 26.12
C THR A 212 -10.61 9.23 26.46
N SER A 213 -9.43 8.60 26.50
CA SER A 213 -8.15 9.24 26.86
C SER A 213 -7.28 9.60 25.65
N GLY A 214 -7.80 9.42 24.43
CA GLY A 214 -7.00 9.56 23.20
C GLY A 214 -6.04 8.39 22.94
N THR A 215 -6.09 7.32 23.73
CA THR A 215 -5.31 6.09 23.52
C THR A 215 -6.24 4.92 23.23
N ILE A 216 -5.89 4.09 22.25
CA ILE A 216 -6.65 2.89 21.90
C ILE A 216 -6.47 1.83 23.00
N PRO A 217 -7.56 1.37 23.65
CA PRO A 217 -7.47 0.35 24.70
C PRO A 217 -7.09 -1.04 24.16
N THR A 218 -6.51 -1.89 25.01
CA THR A 218 -6.07 -3.25 24.64
C THR A 218 -7.14 -4.10 23.92
N PRO A 219 -8.43 -4.10 24.28
CA PRO A 219 -9.44 -4.86 23.54
C PRO A 219 -9.54 -4.48 22.05
N GLN A 220 -9.24 -3.24 21.68
CA GLN A 220 -9.26 -2.75 20.30
C GLN A 220 -7.98 -3.10 19.52
N VAL A 221 -6.91 -3.52 20.20
CA VAL A 221 -5.63 -3.90 19.56
C VAL A 221 -5.81 -5.19 18.75
N TYR A 222 -5.02 -5.34 17.68
CA TYR A 222 -5.03 -6.57 16.88
C TYR A 222 -4.63 -7.80 17.69
N ASN A 223 -5.03 -8.97 17.23
CA ASN A 223 -4.81 -10.25 17.92
C ASN A 223 -3.82 -11.18 17.19
N GLN A 224 -3.10 -10.67 16.19
CA GLN A 224 -2.04 -11.38 15.47
C GLN A 224 -0.78 -10.50 15.37
N PHE A 225 0.24 -10.96 14.64
CA PHE A 225 1.53 -10.25 14.45
C PHE A 225 2.23 -9.89 15.77
N GLY A 226 2.05 -10.74 16.78
CA GLY A 226 2.61 -10.56 18.13
C GLY A 226 1.85 -9.55 18.99
N CYS A 227 0.72 -9.01 18.54
CA CYS A 227 -0.21 -8.25 19.35
C CYS A 227 -1.24 -9.16 20.05
N THR A 228 -1.74 -8.73 21.20
CA THR A 228 -2.53 -9.56 22.13
C THR A 228 -3.91 -8.99 22.44
N GLY A 229 -4.37 -8.02 21.67
CA GLY A 229 -5.72 -7.47 21.84
C GLY A 229 -6.81 -8.45 21.44
N SER A 230 -8.06 -8.04 21.62
CA SER A 230 -9.22 -8.85 21.23
C SER A 230 -9.71 -8.56 19.81
N ASN A 231 -9.06 -7.63 19.10
CA ASN A 231 -9.47 -7.12 17.80
C ASN A 231 -10.94 -6.65 17.75
N THR A 232 -11.39 -6.02 18.84
CA THR A 232 -12.79 -5.59 19.00
C THR A 232 -12.93 -4.14 18.55
N SER A 233 -13.67 -3.84 17.50
CA SER A 233 -13.85 -2.44 17.06
C SER A 233 -14.43 -1.57 18.18
N PRO A 234 -14.00 -0.31 18.34
CA PRO A 234 -14.57 0.57 19.36
C PRO A 234 -16.04 0.87 19.08
N GLU A 235 -16.79 1.22 20.12
CA GLU A 235 -18.06 1.93 19.93
C GLU A 235 -17.77 3.30 19.30
N LEU A 236 -18.60 3.71 18.36
CA LEU A 236 -18.50 5.01 17.71
C LEU A 236 -19.89 5.64 17.67
N HIS A 237 -19.98 6.93 17.96
CA HIS A 237 -21.21 7.69 17.80
C HIS A 237 -20.91 9.06 17.21
N TRP A 238 -21.90 9.60 16.52
CA TRP A 238 -21.80 10.88 15.86
C TRP A 238 -23.10 11.67 15.95
N SER A 239 -22.97 12.98 15.79
CA SER A 239 -24.11 13.89 15.71
C SER A 239 -24.93 13.66 14.44
N THR A 240 -26.09 14.30 14.33
CA THR A 240 -26.85 14.36 13.09
C THR A 240 -25.97 14.88 11.93
N PRO A 241 -25.97 14.20 10.76
CA PRO A 241 -25.22 14.67 9.60
C PRO A 241 -25.71 16.02 9.07
N PRO A 242 -24.84 16.81 8.41
CA PRO A 242 -25.23 18.08 7.80
C PRO A 242 -26.37 17.94 6.77
N THR A 243 -27.07 19.05 6.51
CA THR A 243 -28.11 19.09 5.46
C THR A 243 -27.52 18.73 4.10
N GLY A 244 -28.25 17.93 3.33
CA GLY A 244 -27.80 17.43 2.02
C GLY A 244 -27.04 16.10 2.07
N THR A 245 -26.76 15.58 3.27
CA THR A 245 -26.19 14.23 3.42
C THR A 245 -27.17 13.18 2.89
N ARG A 246 -26.68 12.27 2.05
CA ARG A 246 -27.42 11.13 1.50
C ARG A 246 -26.87 9.77 1.94
N SER A 247 -25.61 9.70 2.34
CA SER A 247 -24.99 8.55 3.01
C SER A 247 -23.77 9.00 3.80
N LEU A 248 -23.25 8.12 4.66
CA LEU A 248 -21.99 8.33 5.38
C LEU A 248 -20.95 7.28 5.00
N VAL A 249 -19.68 7.64 5.17
CA VAL A 249 -18.52 6.73 5.09
C VAL A 249 -17.70 6.89 6.36
N LEU A 250 -17.32 5.78 6.99
CA LEU A 250 -16.37 5.73 8.10
C LEU A 250 -15.04 5.16 7.58
N GLU A 251 -13.96 5.85 7.92
CA GLU A 251 -12.59 5.47 7.63
C GLU A 251 -11.78 5.47 8.94
N VAL A 252 -11.01 4.40 9.17
CA VAL A 252 -10.01 4.31 10.24
C VAL A 252 -8.66 4.06 9.58
N TYR A 253 -7.79 5.06 9.66
CA TYR A 253 -6.54 5.10 8.90
C TYR A 253 -5.34 5.46 9.80
N ASP A 254 -4.25 4.74 9.63
CA ASP A 254 -2.97 4.98 10.27
C ASP A 254 -1.97 5.56 9.23
N PRO A 255 -1.75 6.89 9.21
CA PRO A 255 -0.75 7.50 8.33
C PRO A 255 0.69 7.20 8.72
N ASP A 256 0.96 6.71 9.95
CA ASP A 256 2.32 6.48 10.45
C ASP A 256 2.87 5.10 10.06
N ALA A 257 2.02 4.22 9.51
CA ALA A 257 2.44 2.89 9.08
C ALA A 257 3.53 2.95 8.00
N PRO A 258 4.63 2.19 8.16
CA PRO A 258 5.81 2.30 7.29
C PRO A 258 5.66 1.53 5.97
N THR A 259 4.58 1.78 5.23
CA THR A 259 4.16 1.02 4.03
C THR A 259 4.29 1.81 2.73
N ASP A 260 4.62 3.10 2.78
CA ASP A 260 4.49 4.12 1.70
C ASP A 260 3.06 4.63 1.44
N SER A 261 2.05 4.00 2.04
CA SER A 261 0.64 4.33 1.84
C SER A 261 -0.15 4.51 3.14
N GLY A 262 0.50 4.51 4.30
CA GLY A 262 -0.20 4.31 5.58
C GLY A 262 -0.91 2.95 5.64
N PHE A 263 -1.90 2.81 6.53
CA PHE A 263 -2.61 1.56 6.75
C PHE A 263 -4.09 1.76 7.08
N TRP A 264 -4.96 1.16 6.28
CA TRP A 264 -6.40 1.13 6.50
C TRP A 264 -6.76 0.03 7.50
N HIS A 265 -7.28 0.44 8.66
CA HIS A 265 -7.73 -0.45 9.73
C HIS A 265 -9.20 -0.83 9.60
N TRP A 266 -10.03 0.07 9.09
CA TRP A 266 -11.44 -0.18 8.87
C TRP A 266 -12.01 0.82 7.85
N VAL A 267 -12.84 0.33 6.94
CA VAL A 267 -13.58 1.18 6.01
C VAL A 267 -15.01 0.66 5.91
N VAL A 268 -15.96 1.56 6.10
CA VAL A 268 -17.40 1.27 6.01
C VAL A 268 -18.07 2.33 5.15
N PHE A 269 -18.80 1.93 4.13
CA PHE A 269 -19.48 2.84 3.20
C PHE A 269 -20.97 2.51 3.07
N ASN A 270 -21.71 3.45 2.48
CA ASN A 270 -23.18 3.40 2.35
C ASN A 270 -23.90 3.33 3.70
N ILE A 271 -23.37 3.98 4.73
CA ILE A 271 -24.00 4.05 6.04
C ILE A 271 -25.26 4.93 5.91
N PRO A 272 -26.45 4.46 6.34
CA PRO A 272 -27.68 5.24 6.28
C PRO A 272 -27.60 6.53 7.10
N THR A 273 -28.24 7.59 6.64
CA THR A 273 -28.28 8.88 7.34
C THR A 273 -29.07 8.85 8.65
N THR A 274 -29.91 7.83 8.83
CA THR A 274 -30.65 7.59 10.09
C THR A 274 -29.77 6.92 11.15
N GLN A 275 -28.61 6.40 10.79
CA GLN A 275 -27.69 5.78 11.72
C GLN A 275 -26.77 6.85 12.33
N THR A 276 -26.67 6.83 13.66
CA THR A 276 -25.88 7.80 14.45
C THR A 276 -24.81 7.13 15.32
N SER A 277 -24.66 5.81 15.22
CA SER A 277 -23.64 5.07 15.95
C SER A 277 -23.35 3.70 15.36
N PHE A 278 -22.20 3.17 15.76
CA PHE A 278 -21.82 1.77 15.69
C PHE A 278 -21.59 1.26 17.11
N ALA A 279 -22.22 0.14 17.46
CA ALA A 279 -21.98 -0.52 18.73
C ALA A 279 -20.54 -1.00 18.86
N LEU A 280 -20.10 -1.26 20.09
CA LEU A 280 -18.85 -1.98 20.35
C LEU A 280 -18.84 -3.28 19.52
N ASN A 281 -17.73 -3.54 18.84
CA ASN A 281 -17.53 -4.69 17.96
C ASN A 281 -18.40 -4.73 16.69
N ALA A 282 -19.01 -3.62 16.25
CA ALA A 282 -19.74 -3.57 14.99
C ALA A 282 -18.89 -3.92 13.75
N GLY A 283 -17.55 -3.82 13.85
CA GLY A 283 -16.61 -4.20 12.79
C GLY A 283 -16.45 -5.70 12.56
N ALA A 284 -17.04 -6.54 13.42
CA ALA A 284 -17.07 -7.99 13.25
C ALA A 284 -18.06 -8.42 12.15
N PRO A 285 -17.92 -9.64 11.58
CA PRO A 285 -18.89 -10.16 10.62
C PRO A 285 -20.33 -10.11 11.16
N GLY A 286 -21.23 -9.49 10.38
CA GLY A 286 -22.63 -9.31 10.77
C GLY A 286 -22.90 -8.20 11.79
N GLY A 287 -21.90 -7.41 12.18
CA GLY A 287 -22.04 -6.32 13.15
C GLY A 287 -22.65 -5.04 12.58
N LEU A 288 -22.73 -4.89 11.26
CA LEU A 288 -23.35 -3.75 10.59
C LEU A 288 -24.86 -3.96 10.35
N THR A 289 -25.60 -2.86 10.32
CA THR A 289 -27.03 -2.83 10.03
C THR A 289 -27.34 -1.84 8.90
N GLY A 290 -28.59 -1.83 8.43
CA GLY A 290 -29.08 -0.77 7.53
C GLY A 290 -28.51 -0.76 6.11
N GLY A 291 -27.77 -1.81 5.70
CA GLY A 291 -27.18 -1.89 4.35
C GLY A 291 -25.81 -1.24 4.21
N ALA A 292 -25.19 -0.82 5.32
CA ALA A 292 -23.79 -0.43 5.34
C ALA A 292 -22.88 -1.60 4.94
N VAL A 293 -21.78 -1.30 4.24
CA VAL A 293 -20.87 -2.30 3.66
C VAL A 293 -19.47 -2.11 4.23
N GLN A 294 -18.82 -3.22 4.60
CA GLN A 294 -17.40 -3.22 5.00
C GLN A 294 -16.52 -3.48 3.78
N GLY A 295 -15.64 -2.55 3.46
CA GLY A 295 -14.59 -2.78 2.46
C GLY A 295 -13.43 -3.61 3.04
N VAL A 296 -12.46 -3.91 2.16
CA VAL A 296 -11.24 -4.64 2.52
C VAL A 296 -10.24 -3.68 3.17
N ASN A 297 -9.78 -4.02 4.36
CA ASN A 297 -8.73 -3.33 5.09
C ASN A 297 -7.34 -3.85 4.68
N ASP A 298 -6.26 -3.22 5.17
CA ASP A 298 -4.90 -3.59 4.79
C ASP A 298 -4.39 -4.89 5.43
N TYR A 299 -5.19 -5.55 6.29
CA TYR A 299 -4.96 -6.94 6.68
C TYR A 299 -5.49 -7.95 5.64
N GLY A 300 -6.09 -7.49 4.54
CA GLY A 300 -6.69 -8.34 3.51
C GLY A 300 -8.04 -8.93 3.95
N LYS A 301 -8.71 -8.30 4.92
CA LYS A 301 -9.99 -8.75 5.48
C LYS A 301 -11.02 -7.64 5.41
N THR A 302 -12.31 -8.01 5.37
CA THR A 302 -13.38 -7.04 5.62
C THR A 302 -13.55 -6.80 7.10
N GLY A 303 -13.83 -5.56 7.48
CA GLY A 303 -14.12 -5.17 8.86
C GLY A 303 -12.94 -4.55 9.60
N TYR A 304 -13.06 -4.49 10.92
CA TYR A 304 -12.07 -3.83 11.76
C TYR A 304 -10.84 -4.73 12.00
N GLY A 305 -9.66 -4.18 11.72
CA GLY A 305 -8.39 -4.69 12.22
C GLY A 305 -7.79 -3.66 13.18
N GLY A 306 -7.53 -4.06 14.41
CA GLY A 306 -6.92 -3.22 15.44
C GLY A 306 -5.50 -2.78 15.11
N PRO A 307 -4.95 -1.79 15.83
CA PRO A 307 -3.56 -1.41 15.68
C PRO A 307 -2.62 -2.55 16.04
N CYS A 308 -1.49 -2.65 15.34
CA CYS A 308 -0.36 -3.50 15.71
C CYS A 308 0.97 -2.94 15.16
N PRO A 309 1.38 -1.73 15.58
CA PRO A 309 2.60 -1.11 15.09
C PRO A 309 3.84 -1.94 15.47
N PRO A 310 4.99 -1.74 14.79
CA PRO A 310 6.24 -2.39 15.16
C PRO A 310 6.61 -2.15 16.62
N ALA A 311 7.13 -3.16 17.30
CA ALA A 311 7.54 -3.02 18.70
C ALA A 311 8.70 -2.02 18.84
N GLY A 312 8.59 -1.10 19.79
CA GLY A 312 9.56 -0.04 20.05
C GLY A 312 9.49 1.15 19.08
N ALA A 313 8.56 1.15 18.12
CA ALA A 313 8.28 2.34 17.31
C ALA A 313 7.57 3.42 18.15
N PRO A 314 7.64 4.71 17.76
CA PRO A 314 6.75 5.73 18.30
C PRO A 314 5.29 5.28 18.23
N ALA A 315 4.43 5.79 19.13
CA ALA A 315 3.01 5.51 19.03
C ALA A 315 2.46 6.04 17.70
N HIS A 316 1.73 5.20 16.98
CA HIS A 316 1.06 5.56 15.74
C HIS A 316 -0.25 6.29 16.04
N HIS A 317 -0.61 7.24 15.19
CA HIS A 317 -1.86 7.97 15.19
C HIS A 317 -2.87 7.24 14.31
N HIS A 318 -4.06 6.99 14.85
CA HIS A 318 -5.15 6.36 14.12
C HIS A 318 -6.25 7.40 13.97
N GLN A 319 -6.51 7.80 12.74
CA GLN A 319 -7.51 8.80 12.38
C GLN A 319 -8.84 8.09 12.13
N PHE A 320 -9.82 8.38 12.98
CA PHE A 320 -11.20 7.97 12.78
C PHE A 320 -11.91 9.14 12.11
N THR A 321 -12.32 8.96 10.86
CA THR A 321 -12.99 10.01 10.07
C THR A 321 -14.34 9.52 9.58
N LEU A 322 -15.38 10.31 9.86
CA LEU A 322 -16.72 10.13 9.31
C LEU A 322 -16.97 11.21 8.27
N TYR A 323 -17.31 10.79 7.06
CA TYR A 323 -17.64 11.68 5.95
C TYR A 323 -19.15 11.69 5.72
N ALA A 324 -19.67 12.88 5.45
CA ALA A 324 -21.03 13.10 4.95
C ALA A 324 -21.00 13.29 3.44
N LEU A 325 -21.77 12.50 2.69
CA LEU A 325 -21.71 12.46 1.23
C LEU A 325 -23.00 12.97 0.59
N LYS A 326 -22.87 13.64 -0.57
CA LYS A 326 -24.01 14.11 -1.40
C LYS A 326 -24.68 13.00 -2.24
N VAL A 327 -24.12 11.80 -2.21
CA VAL A 327 -24.60 10.61 -2.95
C VAL A 327 -25.11 9.55 -1.97
N ALA A 328 -26.10 8.76 -2.40
CA ALA A 328 -26.76 7.79 -1.53
C ALA A 328 -26.06 6.42 -1.50
N ASN A 329 -25.37 6.05 -2.58
CA ASN A 329 -24.78 4.72 -2.72
C ASN A 329 -23.56 4.75 -3.64
N LEU A 330 -22.38 4.40 -3.14
CA LEU A 330 -21.13 4.35 -3.92
C LEU A 330 -21.09 3.19 -4.91
N LYS A 331 -21.94 2.17 -4.70
CA LYS A 331 -22.10 1.02 -5.61
C LYS A 331 -23.00 1.33 -6.81
N ASP A 332 -23.63 2.51 -6.83
CA ASP A 332 -24.41 2.94 -7.99
C ASP A 332 -23.44 3.20 -9.17
N PRO A 333 -23.63 2.56 -10.34
CA PRO A 333 -22.83 2.84 -11.53
C PRO A 333 -22.88 4.30 -11.98
N ALA A 334 -23.93 5.06 -11.62
CA ALA A 334 -24.03 6.49 -11.88
C ALA A 334 -23.11 7.33 -10.96
N VAL A 335 -22.60 6.76 -9.87
CA VAL A 335 -21.63 7.39 -8.96
C VAL A 335 -20.22 6.89 -9.24
N ALA A 336 -19.98 5.61 -9.04
CA ALA A 336 -18.68 4.96 -9.25
C ALA A 336 -18.78 3.45 -9.45
N GLY A 337 -19.83 2.80 -8.93
CA GLY A 337 -20.03 1.37 -9.08
C GLY A 337 -18.99 0.52 -8.33
N ILE A 338 -18.47 1.01 -7.20
CA ILE A 338 -17.42 0.27 -6.46
C ILE A 338 -17.97 -1.07 -5.93
N PRO A 339 -17.16 -2.13 -5.91
CA PRO A 339 -17.61 -3.44 -5.43
C PRO A 339 -17.59 -3.52 -3.89
N ASP A 340 -18.20 -4.57 -3.33
CA ASP A 340 -18.23 -4.78 -1.86
C ASP A 340 -16.82 -4.99 -1.27
N ASN A 341 -15.91 -5.56 -2.05
CA ASN A 341 -14.52 -5.78 -1.67
C ASN A 341 -13.60 -4.60 -2.00
N ALA A 342 -14.14 -3.39 -2.21
CA ALA A 342 -13.33 -2.19 -2.44
C ALA A 342 -12.37 -1.94 -1.26
N THR A 343 -11.14 -1.52 -1.57
CA THR A 343 -10.13 -1.15 -0.57
C THR A 343 -10.38 0.24 -0.01
N GLY A 344 -9.69 0.60 1.08
CA GLY A 344 -9.71 1.95 1.63
C GLY A 344 -9.33 3.03 0.61
N ALA A 345 -8.34 2.78 -0.26
CA ALA A 345 -7.94 3.74 -1.29
C ALA A 345 -9.06 4.01 -2.31
N LEU A 346 -9.71 2.95 -2.83
CA LEU A 346 -10.79 3.07 -3.80
C LEU A 346 -12.04 3.71 -3.19
N VAL A 347 -12.44 3.28 -1.99
CA VAL A 347 -13.55 3.90 -1.25
C VAL A 347 -13.25 5.38 -1.03
N GLY A 348 -12.06 5.68 -0.52
CA GLY A 348 -11.69 7.04 -0.19
C GLY A 348 -11.65 7.96 -1.41
N PHE A 349 -11.18 7.49 -2.57
CA PHE A 349 -11.21 8.28 -3.82
C PHE A 349 -12.64 8.76 -4.13
N VAL A 350 -13.61 7.84 -4.10
CA VAL A 350 -15.02 8.15 -4.36
C VAL A 350 -15.61 9.01 -3.23
N THR A 351 -15.23 8.75 -1.98
CA THR A 351 -15.64 9.54 -0.81
C THR A 351 -15.24 10.99 -0.97
N ARG A 352 -13.95 11.29 -1.24
CA ARG A 352 -13.46 12.66 -1.35
C ARG A 352 -14.06 13.43 -2.53
N ALA A 353 -14.37 12.77 -3.63
CA ALA A 353 -15.08 13.38 -4.76
C ALA A 353 -16.55 13.78 -4.42
N ASN A 354 -17.14 13.16 -3.39
CA ASN A 354 -18.56 13.30 -3.06
C ASN A 354 -18.86 13.85 -1.67
N ALA A 355 -17.84 14.02 -0.83
CA ALA A 355 -18.00 14.50 0.54
C ALA A 355 -18.37 15.98 0.57
N ILE A 356 -19.29 16.33 1.46
CA ILE A 356 -19.71 17.71 1.75
C ILE A 356 -19.25 18.17 3.13
N ALA A 357 -18.90 17.23 4.01
CA ALA A 357 -18.31 17.51 5.31
C ALA A 357 -17.58 16.28 5.85
N GLN A 358 -16.67 16.49 6.80
CA GLN A 358 -16.07 15.43 7.61
C GLN A 358 -16.03 15.80 9.09
N ALA A 359 -15.97 14.78 9.95
CA ALA A 359 -15.65 14.87 11.36
C ALA A 359 -14.59 13.82 11.71
N THR A 360 -13.53 14.24 12.40
CA THR A 360 -12.39 13.38 12.72
C THR A 360 -12.01 13.48 14.19
N PHE A 361 -11.63 12.36 14.79
CA PHE A 361 -10.81 12.35 16.00
C PHE A 361 -9.61 11.41 15.79
N THR A 362 -8.56 11.63 16.58
CA THR A 362 -7.33 10.82 16.52
C THR A 362 -7.11 10.12 17.84
N ALA A 363 -6.72 8.85 17.77
CA ALA A 363 -6.30 8.06 18.92
C ALA A 363 -4.94 7.43 18.67
N THR A 364 -4.14 7.24 19.70
CA THR A 364 -2.79 6.70 19.58
C THR A 364 -2.68 5.28 20.11
N TYR A 365 -1.75 4.51 19.55
CA TYR A 365 -1.33 3.22 20.09
C TYR A 365 0.14 2.95 19.76
N GLY A 366 0.89 2.43 20.74
CA GLY A 366 2.28 1.99 20.59
C GLY A 366 2.54 0.79 21.49
N ARG A 367 3.60 0.02 21.23
CA ARG A 367 3.93 -1.19 22.00
C ARG A 367 5.42 -1.42 22.16
#